data_AF-A0A538PM78-F1
#
_entry.id   AF-A0A538PM78-F1
#
_cell.length_a   1.000
_cell.length_b   1.000
_cell.length_c   1.000
_cell.angle_alpha   90.00
_cell.angle_beta   90.00
_cell.angle_gamma   90.00
#
_symmetry.space_group_name_H-M   'P 1'
#
loop_
_entity.id
_entity.type
_entity.pdbx_description
1 polymer ?
#
loop_
_entity_poly.entity_id
_entity_poly.type
_entity_poly.pdbx_seq_one_letter_code
_entity_poly.pdbx_strand_id
1 'polypeptide(L)' 'IEISVKAGEVTLAGTVEDRRAKRLAEDCVEAVPGVKDVHNQLRIGEPAAAADKHEKSADRTEHADKKHRSS' A
#
# COMPACT_ATOMS: atom_id res chain seq x y z
N ILE A 1 4.42 8.00 -14.33
CA ILE A 1 3.82 8.45 -13.05
C ILE A 1 4.43 9.80 -12.74
N GLU A 2 3.60 10.82 -12.53
CA GLU A 2 4.01 12.18 -12.23
C GLU A 2 3.68 12.51 -10.78
N ILE A 3 4.63 13.10 -10.08
CA ILE A 3 4.55 13.41 -8.65
C ILE A 3 4.86 14.88 -8.48
N SER A 4 3.92 15.62 -7.91
CA SER A 4 4.07 17.04 -7.62
C SER A 4 3.81 17.31 -6.15
N VAL A 5 4.71 18.06 -5.52
CA VAL A 5 4.59 18.47 -4.11
C VAL A 5 4.60 19.99 -4.07
N LYS A 6 3.56 20.60 -3.50
CA LYS A 6 3.44 22.05 -3.40
C LYS A 6 2.80 22.46 -2.08
N ALA A 7 3.53 23.21 -1.25
CA ALA A 7 3.04 23.74 0.03
C ALA A 7 2.46 22.72 1.02
N GLY A 8 2.86 21.44 0.92
CA GLY A 8 2.32 20.34 1.73
C GLY A 8 1.18 19.58 1.06
N GLU A 9 0.74 19.99 -0.13
CA GLU A 9 -0.19 19.21 -0.94
C GLU A 9 0.61 18.32 -1.90
N VAL A 10 0.33 17.03 -1.89
CA VAL A 10 0.97 16.06 -2.78
C VAL A 10 -0.04 15.56 -3.79
N THR A 11 0.30 15.68 -5.06
CA THR A 11 -0.53 15.19 -6.16
C THR A 11 0.18 14.05 -6.88
N LEU A 12 -0.48 12.90 -6.93
CA LEU A 12 -0.04 11.70 -7.64
C LEU A 12 -0.92 11.55 -8.88
N ALA A 13 -0.33 11.72 -10.06
CA ALA A 13 -1.06 11.63 -11.33
C ALA A 13 -0.40 10.61 -12.27
N GLY A 14 -1.23 9.87 -13.00
CA GLY A 14 -0.77 8.91 -14.01
C GLY A 14 -1.36 7.52 -13.85
N THR A 15 -0.81 6.57 -14.60
CA THR A 15 -1.29 5.18 -14.63
C THR A 15 -0.34 4.30 -13.82
N VAL A 16 -0.90 3.48 -12.93
CA VAL A 16 -0.17 2.45 -12.19
C VAL A 16 -0.58 1.06 -12.66
N GLU A 17 0.37 0.14 -12.65
CA GLU A 17 0.19 -1.24 -13.14
C GLU A 17 -0.49 -2.15 -12.11
N ASP A 18 -0.42 -1.80 -10.81
CA ASP A 18 -0.88 -2.66 -9.72
C ASP A 18 -1.50 -1.92 -8.53
N ARG A 19 -2.38 -2.62 -7.80
CA ARG A 19 -2.90 -2.14 -6.48
C ARG A 19 -1.79 -1.95 -5.45
N ARG A 20 -0.71 -2.73 -5.51
CA ARG A 20 0.46 -2.56 -4.61
C ARG A 20 1.14 -1.22 -4.84
N ALA A 21 1.27 -0.78 -6.08
CA ALA A 21 1.84 0.52 -6.41
C ALA A 21 1.00 1.67 -5.82
N LYS A 22 -0.33 1.54 -5.80
CA LYS A 22 -1.21 2.51 -5.12
C LYS A 22 -0.91 2.62 -3.61
N ARG A 23 -0.73 1.49 -2.91
CA ARG A 23 -0.39 1.48 -1.48
C ARG A 23 0.99 2.08 -1.21
N LEU A 24 2.00 1.67 -1.98
CA LEU A 24 3.35 2.21 -1.84
C LEU A 24 3.39 3.71 -2.09
N ALA A 25 2.59 4.21 -3.04
CA ALA A 25 2.46 5.64 -3.26
C ALA A 25 1.92 6.34 -2.01
N GLU A 26 0.86 5.82 -1.38
CA GLU A 26 0.32 6.37 -0.12
C GLU A 26 1.38 6.37 1.00
N ASP A 27 2.03 5.23 1.27
CA ASP A 27 3.08 5.12 2.30
C ASP A 27 4.26 6.09 2.06
N CYS A 28 4.71 6.20 0.80
CA CYS A 28 5.79 7.11 0.44
C CYS A 28 5.43 8.57 0.69
N VAL A 29 4.17 8.95 0.46
CA VAL A 29 3.71 10.33 0.62
C VAL A 29 3.49 10.65 2.09
N GLU A 30 3.01 9.70 2.87
CA GLU A 30 2.82 9.82 4.32
C GLU A 30 4.16 9.98 5.06
N ALA A 31 5.22 9.38 4.52
CA ALA A 31 6.58 9.54 5.03
C ALA A 31 7.20 10.93 4.74
N VAL A 32 6.57 11.78 3.92
CA VAL A 32 7.13 13.11 3.59
C VAL A 32 6.76 14.12 4.69
N PRO A 33 7.74 14.66 5.44
CA PRO A 33 7.47 15.62 6.48
C PRO A 33 6.95 16.94 5.90
N GLY A 34 5.78 17.39 6.38
CA GLY A 34 5.12 18.62 5.93
C GLY A 34 3.98 18.40 4.94
N VAL A 35 3.65 17.15 4.59
CA VAL A 35 2.42 16.83 3.86
C VAL A 35 1.20 17.07 4.74
N LYS A 36 0.23 17.79 4.21
CA LYS A 36 -1.07 18.08 4.82
C LYS A 36 -2.19 17.36 4.08
N ASP A 37 -2.08 17.29 2.75
CA ASP A 37 -3.12 16.73 1.89
C ASP A 37 -2.51 15.90 0.76
N VAL A 38 -3.20 14.81 0.41
CA VAL A 38 -2.78 13.85 -0.63
C VAL A 38 -3.89 13.68 -1.66
N HIS A 39 -3.61 14.10 -2.89
CA HIS A 39 -4.47 13.95 -4.05
C HIS A 39 -4.02 12.76 -4.90
N ASN A 40 -4.65 11.62 -4.69
CA ASN A 40 -4.39 10.42 -5.46
C ASN A 40 -5.30 10.38 -6.71
N GLN A 41 -4.73 10.76 -7.86
CA GLN A 41 -5.38 10.70 -9.17
C GLN A 41 -4.81 9.56 -10.03
N LEU A 42 -4.21 8.55 -9.39
CA LEU A 42 -3.65 7.40 -10.08
C LEU A 42 -4.77 6.51 -10.62
N ARG A 43 -4.73 6.23 -11.91
CA ARG A 43 -5.60 5.23 -12.54
C ARG A 43 -4.89 3.89 -12.54
N ILE A 44 -5.56 2.85 -12.07
CA ILE A 44 -5.06 1.49 -12.24
C ILE A 44 -5.27 1.17 -13.72
N GLY A 45 -4.19 1.14 -14.48
CA GLY A 45 -4.23 0.56 -15.81
C GLY A 45 -4.42 -0.93 -15.60
N GLU A 46 -5.53 -1.49 -16.07
CA GLU A 46 -5.71 -2.93 -16.10
C GLU A 46 -4.47 -3.55 -16.73
N PRO A 47 -3.67 -4.36 -16.01
CA PRO A 47 -2.71 -5.18 -16.69
C PRO A 47 -3.54 -6.07 -17.60
N ALA A 48 -3.22 -6.12 -18.89
CA ALA A 48 -3.86 -6.98 -19.89
C ALA A 48 -3.72 -8.50 -19.57
N ALA A 49 -3.38 -8.86 -18.33
CA ALA A 49 -3.17 -10.19 -17.81
C ALA A 49 -3.45 -10.22 -16.29
N ALA A 50 -4.66 -9.90 -15.85
CA ALA A 50 -5.10 -10.21 -14.48
C ALA A 50 -5.38 -11.71 -14.32
N ALA A 51 -4.31 -12.51 -14.39
CA ALA A 51 -4.28 -13.92 -14.07
C ALA A 51 -3.03 -14.24 -13.25
N ASP A 52 -2.81 -13.56 -12.11
CA ASP A 52 -2.01 -14.17 -11.03
C ASP A 52 -2.17 -13.46 -9.67
N LYS A 53 -2.82 -14.17 -8.75
CA LYS A 53 -2.48 -14.30 -7.32
C LYS A 53 -2.25 -13.01 -6.51
N HIS A 54 -3.32 -12.52 -5.88
CA HIS A 54 -3.25 -11.94 -4.54
C HIS A 54 -3.81 -12.93 -3.52
N GLU A 55 -3.07 -14.01 -3.31
CA GLU A 55 -3.19 -14.83 -2.12
C GLU A 55 -1.88 -14.68 -1.32
N LYS A 56 -2.03 -14.55 0.00
CA LYS A 56 -0.99 -14.49 1.05
C LYS A 56 -0.44 -13.11 1.42
N SER A 57 -0.97 -12.60 2.53
CA SER A 57 -0.16 -12.26 3.73
C SER A 57 -1.09 -11.85 4.88
N ALA A 58 -1.69 -12.86 5.52
CA ALA A 58 -2.10 -12.78 6.91
C ALA A 58 -1.42 -13.95 7.63
N ASP A 59 -0.09 -13.89 7.66
CA ASP A 59 0.74 -14.68 8.57
C ASP A 59 1.10 -13.77 9.75
N ARG A 60 0.94 -14.31 10.96
CA ARG A 60 1.62 -13.93 12.20
C ARG A 60 0.97 -12.90 13.16
N THR A 61 0.09 -13.43 14.02
CA THR A 61 0.07 -13.14 15.47
C THR A 61 -0.10 -14.50 16.16
N GLU A 62 1.00 -15.08 16.69
CA GLU A 62 1.35 -15.11 18.13
C GLU A 62 0.37 -15.96 18.96
N HIS A 63 0.77 -16.83 19.88
CA HIS A 63 2.05 -17.34 20.35
C HIS A 63 1.67 -18.58 21.20
N ALA A 64 2.51 -19.61 21.21
CA ALA A 64 2.32 -20.76 22.08
C ALA A 64 2.35 -20.32 23.55
N ASP A 65 1.33 -20.67 24.33
CA ASP A 65 1.49 -20.79 25.78
C ASP A 65 1.10 -22.19 26.26
N LYS A 66 1.96 -22.66 27.14
CA LYS A 66 2.27 -24.03 27.47
C LYS A 66 1.64 -24.31 28.82
N LYS A 67 0.62 -25.17 28.89
CA LYS A 67 0.31 -25.85 30.16
C LYS A 67 0.13 -27.34 29.98
N HIS A 68 1.24 -28.02 30.27
CA HIS A 68 1.23 -29.34 30.90
C HIS A 68 0.26 -29.42 32.08
N ARG A 69 -0.42 -30.57 32.16
CA ARG A 69 -0.83 -31.38 33.33
C ARG A 69 -2.23 -31.93 33.02
N SER A 70 -2.32 -33.12 32.43
CA SER A 70 -2.43 -34.38 33.16
C SER A 70 -3.57 -34.34 34.17
N SER A 71 -4.72 -34.91 33.80
CA SER A 71 -5.57 -35.74 34.65
C SER A 71 -6.39 -36.64 33.74
#